data_AF-A0A8B7US36-F1
#
_entry.id   AF-A0A8B7US36-F1
#
_cell.length_a   1.000
_cell.length_b   1.000
_cell.length_c   1.000
_cell.angle_alpha   90.00
_cell.angle_beta   90.00
_cell.angle_gamma   90.00
#
_symmetry.space_group_name_H-M   'P 1'
#
loop_
_entity.id
_entity.type
_entity.pdbx_description
1 polymer ?
#
loop_
_entity_poly.entity_id
_entity_poly.type
_entity_poly.pdbx_seq_one_letter_code
_entity_poly.pdbx_strand_id
1 'polypeptide(L)'
;MLGSERGVVEEWLSEFKALPDTQITNYAATLHRKKTLVPALYKVIQDSNNELLEPVCHQLFELYRSSEVRLKRFTLQFLPELMWVYLRLTVSRDRQSNGCIEALLLGIYNLYTLRNQLESFEQKNFIIY
;
A
#
# COMPACT_ATOMS: atom_id res chain seq x y z
N MET A 1 12.12 -9.16 -22.08
CA MET A 1 11.85 -9.68 -20.72
C MET A 1 10.80 -8.89 -19.91
N LEU A 2 10.12 -7.88 -20.48
CA LEU A 2 9.10 -7.07 -19.78
C LEU A 2 7.82 -7.84 -19.36
N GLY A 3 7.49 -8.94 -20.04
CA GLY A 3 6.33 -9.78 -19.70
C GLY A 3 6.43 -10.50 -18.34
N SER A 4 7.63 -10.63 -17.78
CA SER A 4 7.83 -11.32 -16.49
C SER A 4 7.46 -10.45 -15.28
N GLU A 5 7.54 -9.13 -15.39
CA GLU A 5 7.35 -8.23 -14.23
C GLU A 5 5.89 -7.80 -14.10
N ARG A 6 5.25 -7.48 -15.23
CA ARG A 6 3.81 -7.21 -15.31
C ARG A 6 3.01 -8.41 -14.77
N GLY A 7 3.35 -9.63 -15.23
CA GLY A 7 2.67 -10.85 -14.79
C GLY A 7 2.79 -11.10 -13.28
N VAL A 8 3.93 -10.79 -12.66
CA VAL A 8 4.12 -10.92 -11.21
C VAL A 8 3.19 -9.98 -10.43
N VAL A 9 2.98 -8.75 -10.91
CA VAL A 9 2.07 -7.80 -10.27
C VAL A 9 0.62 -8.19 -10.50
N GLU A 10 0.24 -8.61 -11.70
CA GLU A 10 -1.12 -9.07 -12.03
C GLU A 10 -1.51 -10.33 -11.24
N GLU A 11 -0.58 -11.27 -11.06
CA GLU A 11 -0.76 -12.45 -10.21
C GLU A 11 -0.96 -12.03 -8.76
N TRP A 12 -0.13 -11.12 -8.23
CA TRP A 12 -0.27 -10.61 -6.87
C TRP A 12 -1.59 -9.88 -6.63
N LEU A 13 -2.07 -9.09 -7.61
CA LEU A 13 -3.38 -8.43 -7.56
C LEU A 13 -4.51 -9.46 -7.53
N SER A 14 -4.43 -10.46 -8.41
CA SER A 14 -5.46 -11.50 -8.54
C SER A 14 -5.52 -12.41 -7.30
N GLU A 15 -4.38 -12.81 -6.75
CA GLU A 15 -4.30 -13.65 -5.57
C GLU A 15 -4.94 -12.99 -4.35
N PHE A 16 -4.64 -11.72 -4.09
CA PHE A 16 -5.20 -11.02 -2.94
C PHE A 16 -6.70 -10.78 -3.11
N LYS A 17 -7.16 -10.45 -4.32
CA LYS A 17 -8.59 -10.28 -4.61
C LYS A 17 -9.41 -11.57 -4.40
N ALA A 18 -8.82 -12.73 -4.67
CA ALA A 18 -9.47 -14.02 -4.48
C ALA A 18 -9.27 -14.60 -3.07
N LEU A 19 -8.52 -13.92 -2.20
CA LEU A 19 -8.13 -14.42 -0.88
C LEU A 19 -9.31 -14.32 0.11
N PRO A 20 -9.71 -15.42 0.76
CA PRO A 20 -10.68 -15.38 1.85
C PRO A 20 -10.10 -14.68 3.09
N ASP A 21 -10.95 -14.01 3.87
CA ASP A 21 -10.54 -13.32 5.10
C ASP A 21 -9.81 -14.26 6.10
N THR A 22 -10.20 -15.53 6.13
CA THR A 22 -9.58 -16.56 6.98
C THR A 22 -8.13 -16.90 6.61
N GLN A 23 -7.69 -16.52 5.41
CA GLN A 23 -6.34 -16.80 4.90
C GLN A 23 -5.42 -15.57 4.92
N ILE A 24 -5.91 -14.40 5.33
CA ILE A 24 -5.13 -13.14 5.36
C ILE A 24 -3.86 -13.29 6.21
N THR A 25 -3.94 -13.93 7.38
CA THR A 25 -2.79 -14.16 8.25
C THR A 25 -1.74 -15.05 7.58
N ASN A 26 -2.17 -16.11 6.88
CA ASN A 26 -1.27 -17.02 6.16
C ASN A 26 -0.61 -16.31 4.98
N TYR A 27 -1.38 -15.54 4.21
CA TYR A 27 -0.86 -14.72 3.13
C TYR A 27 0.18 -13.71 3.62
N ALA A 28 -0.09 -13.02 4.72
CA ALA A 28 0.85 -12.09 5.34
C ALA A 28 2.16 -12.77 5.76
N ALA A 29 2.09 -14.03 6.18
CA ALA A 29 3.26 -14.84 6.52
C ALA A 29 4.06 -15.32 5.30
N THR A 30 3.49 -15.39 4.10
CA THR A 30 4.18 -15.88 2.89
C THR A 30 4.60 -14.77 1.93
N LEU A 31 4.02 -13.58 2.02
CA LEU A 31 4.24 -12.47 1.09
C LEU A 31 5.73 -12.10 0.91
N HIS A 32 6.51 -12.12 1.99
CA HIS A 32 7.95 -11.83 1.95
C HIS A 32 8.77 -12.82 1.10
N ARG A 33 8.24 -14.02 0.80
CA ARG A 33 8.90 -15.03 -0.04
C ARG A 33 8.86 -14.65 -1.52
N LYS A 34 7.99 -13.74 -1.94
CA LYS A 34 7.85 -13.26 -3.31
C LYS A 34 8.93 -12.22 -3.66
N LYS A 35 10.17 -12.68 -3.78
CA LYS A 35 11.34 -11.78 -3.95
C LYS A 35 11.28 -10.89 -5.21
N THR A 36 10.57 -11.32 -6.25
CA THR A 36 10.41 -10.57 -7.51
C THR A 36 9.31 -9.50 -7.43
N LEU A 37 8.40 -9.61 -6.46
CA LEU A 37 7.26 -8.70 -6.35
C LEU A 37 7.68 -7.28 -5.98
N VAL A 38 8.53 -7.14 -4.96
CA VAL A 38 8.94 -5.82 -4.46
C VAL A 38 9.60 -4.98 -5.57
N PRO A 39 10.61 -5.47 -6.32
CA PRO A 39 11.17 -4.73 -7.45
C PRO A 39 10.14 -4.39 -8.53
N ALA A 40 9.20 -5.29 -8.82
CA ALA A 40 8.15 -5.04 -9.80
C ALA A 40 7.18 -3.94 -9.36
N LEU A 41 6.81 -3.90 -8.07
CA LEU A 41 5.97 -2.84 -7.50
C LEU A 41 6.68 -1.48 -7.52
N TYR A 42 7.99 -1.42 -7.21
CA TYR A 42 8.76 -0.18 -7.34
C TYR A 42 8.70 0.38 -8.77
N LYS A 43 8.86 -0.49 -9.79
CA LYS A 43 8.77 -0.06 -11.19
C LYS A 43 7.40 0.49 -11.56
N VAL A 44 6.33 -0.15 -11.09
CA VAL A 44 4.96 0.36 -11.31
C VAL A 44 4.76 1.72 -10.62
N ILE A 45 5.25 1.90 -9.40
CA ILE A 45 5.14 3.16 -8.65
C ILE A 45 5.93 4.29 -9.34
N GLN A 46 7.11 3.98 -9.86
CA GLN A 46 8.00 4.94 -10.52
C GLN A 46 7.49 5.41 -11.88
N ASP A 47 6.76 4.54 -12.60
CA ASP A 47 6.14 4.86 -13.87
C ASP A 47 4.70 5.38 -13.66
N SER A 48 4.57 6.71 -13.61
CA SER A 48 3.27 7.34 -13.45
C SER A 48 2.28 6.99 -14.57
N ASN A 49 2.72 6.59 -15.77
CA ASN A 49 1.78 6.26 -16.84
C ASN A 49 1.39 4.78 -16.86
N ASN A 50 1.78 4.02 -15.83
CA ASN A 50 1.54 2.59 -15.76
C ASN A 50 0.07 2.27 -15.46
N GLU A 51 -0.56 1.45 -16.31
CA GLU A 51 -1.95 0.98 -16.16
C GLU A 51 -2.20 0.25 -14.83
N LEU A 52 -1.16 -0.35 -14.23
CA LEU A 52 -1.27 -1.09 -12.97
C LEU A 52 -1.12 -0.20 -11.73
N LEU A 53 -0.83 1.09 -11.89
CA LEU A 53 -0.56 1.98 -10.75
C LEU A 53 -1.78 2.12 -9.84
N GLU A 54 -2.95 2.40 -10.39
CA GLU A 54 -4.19 2.52 -9.63
C GLU A 54 -4.55 1.23 -8.85
N PRO A 55 -4.63 0.04 -9.46
CA PRO A 55 -4.93 -1.18 -8.71
C PRO A 55 -3.84 -1.54 -7.69
N VAL A 56 -2.57 -1.22 -7.96
CA VAL A 56 -1.48 -1.37 -6.97
C VAL A 56 -1.71 -0.45 -5.77
N CYS A 57 -2.00 0.83 -5.99
CA CYS A 57 -2.29 1.78 -4.92
C CYS A 57 -3.50 1.33 -4.07
N HIS A 58 -4.55 0.85 -4.73
CA HIS A 58 -5.74 0.33 -4.05
C HIS A 58 -5.42 -0.89 -3.18
N GLN A 59 -4.70 -1.87 -3.73
CA GLN A 59 -4.34 -3.07 -2.95
C GLN A 59 -3.38 -2.75 -1.80
N LEU A 60 -2.41 -1.84 -2.01
CA LEU A 60 -1.53 -1.36 -0.93
C LEU A 60 -2.33 -0.72 0.21
N PHE A 61 -3.39 0.03 -0.10
CA PHE A 61 -4.30 0.60 0.89
C PHE A 61 -5.04 -0.50 1.65
N GLU A 62 -5.61 -1.50 0.97
CA GLU A 62 -6.28 -2.63 1.63
C GLU A 62 -5.32 -3.43 2.54
N LEU A 63 -4.09 -3.67 2.10
CA LEU A 63 -3.05 -4.28 2.94
C LEU A 63 -2.74 -3.45 4.20
N TYR A 64 -2.72 -2.12 4.08
CA TYR A 64 -2.49 -1.23 5.23
C TYR A 64 -3.70 -1.16 6.17
N ARG A 65 -4.91 -1.29 5.64
CA ARG A 65 -6.17 -1.32 6.38
C ARG A 65 -6.35 -2.60 7.21
N SER A 66 -5.74 -3.71 6.78
CA SER A 66 -5.75 -4.99 7.50
C SER A 66 -5.32 -4.87 8.98
N SER A 67 -5.78 -5.78 9.84
CA SER A 67 -5.27 -5.91 11.21
C SER A 67 -3.85 -6.48 11.28
N GLU A 68 -3.37 -7.11 10.20
CA GLU A 68 -2.05 -7.75 10.14
C GLU A 68 -0.90 -6.73 10.06
N VAL A 69 -0.08 -6.65 11.12
CA VAL A 69 1.09 -5.77 11.18
C VAL A 69 2.09 -6.03 10.05
N ARG A 70 2.21 -7.28 9.59
CA ARG A 70 3.09 -7.65 8.47
C ARG A 70 2.67 -6.98 7.16
N LEU A 71 1.36 -6.91 6.89
CA LEU A 71 0.83 -6.27 5.68
C LEU A 71 1.00 -4.75 5.73
N LYS A 72 0.78 -4.15 6.91
CA LYS A 72 1.08 -2.72 7.12
C LYS A 72 2.55 -2.40 6.84
N ARG A 73 3.48 -3.18 7.39
CA ARG A 73 4.93 -3.02 7.17
C ARG A 73 5.29 -3.20 5.70
N PHE A 74 4.68 -4.17 5.03
CA PHE A 74 4.86 -4.37 3.60
C PHE A 74 4.43 -3.14 2.79
N THR A 75 3.28 -2.54 3.09
CA THR A 75 2.86 -1.29 2.42
C THR A 75 3.82 -0.14 2.72
N LEU A 76 4.22 0.04 3.98
CA LEU A 76 5.03 1.17 4.42
C LEU A 76 6.46 1.19 3.83
N GLN A 77 6.98 0.06 3.36
CA GLN A 77 8.29 0.04 2.69
C GLN A 77 8.31 0.87 1.39
N PHE A 78 7.15 1.05 0.74
CA PHE A 78 7.01 1.83 -0.49
C PHE A 78 6.76 3.32 -0.23
N LEU A 79 6.51 3.71 1.02
CA LEU A 79 6.13 5.08 1.39
C LEU A 79 7.16 6.14 0.92
N PRO A 80 8.49 5.93 1.06
CA PRO A 80 9.47 6.91 0.58
C PRO A 80 9.37 7.15 -0.93
N GLU A 81 9.15 6.09 -1.72
CA GLU A 81 9.02 6.18 -3.18
C GLU A 81 7.71 6.85 -3.58
N LEU A 82 6.60 6.49 -2.93
CA LEU A 82 5.29 7.12 -3.15
C LEU A 82 5.35 8.63 -2.88
N MET A 83 6.01 9.04 -1.79
CA MET A 83 6.23 10.46 -1.48
C MET A 83 7.09 11.14 -2.54
N TRP A 84 8.18 10.50 -2.97
CA TRP A 84 9.05 11.04 -4.00
C TRP A 84 8.30 11.27 -5.32
N VAL A 85 7.57 10.26 -5.81
CA VAL A 85 6.78 10.36 -7.04
C VAL A 85 5.69 11.41 -6.91
N TYR A 86 4.96 11.44 -5.80
CA TYR A 86 3.95 12.47 -5.53
C TYR A 86 4.54 13.88 -5.64
N LEU A 87 5.62 14.17 -4.89
CA LEU A 87 6.26 15.48 -4.89
C LEU A 87 6.79 15.88 -6.27
N ARG A 88 7.39 14.93 -7.00
CA ARG A 88 7.87 15.15 -8.37
C ARG A 88 6.72 15.56 -9.30
N LEU A 89 5.60 14.84 -9.25
CA LEU A 89 4.42 15.14 -10.08
C LEU A 89 3.79 16.50 -9.71
N THR A 90 3.71 16.83 -8.42
CA THR A 90 3.22 18.14 -7.96
C THR A 90 4.05 19.30 -8.50
N VAL A 91 5.38 19.16 -8.51
CA VAL A 91 6.30 20.19 -9.01
C VAL A 91 6.20 20.34 -10.54
N SER A 92 6.03 19.23 -11.27
CA SER A 92 5.93 19.24 -12.74
C SER A 92 4.67 19.93 -13.28
N ARG A 93 3.70 20.29 -12.43
CA ARG A 93 2.38 20.85 -12.80
C ARG A 93 1.64 20.00 -13.85
N ASP A 94 2.00 18.72 -13.93
CA ASP A 94 1.36 17.80 -14.84
C ASP A 94 -0.04 17.49 -14.30
N ARG A 95 -1.06 18.05 -14.95
CA ARG A 95 -2.46 17.96 -14.50
C ARG A 95 -3.08 16.58 -14.74
N GLN A 96 -2.38 15.67 -15.42
CA GLN A 96 -2.74 14.24 -15.46
C GLN A 96 -2.22 13.51 -14.21
N SER A 97 -2.38 14.14 -13.03
CA SER A 97 -1.89 13.57 -11.78
C SER A 97 -2.68 12.31 -11.44
N ASN A 98 -1.99 11.17 -11.32
CA ASN A 98 -2.59 9.96 -10.77
C ASN A 98 -2.99 10.18 -9.32
N GLY A 99 -4.24 10.60 -9.14
CA GLY A 99 -4.83 10.84 -7.82
C GLY A 99 -4.82 9.59 -6.92
N CYS A 100 -4.50 8.41 -7.45
CA CYS A 100 -4.37 7.18 -6.67
C CYS A 100 -3.21 7.23 -5.67
N ILE A 101 -2.07 7.85 -6.00
CA ILE A 101 -0.95 8.00 -5.05
C ILE A 101 -1.35 8.97 -3.94
N GLU A 102 -1.96 10.11 -4.28
CA GLU A 102 -2.47 11.08 -3.32
C GLU A 102 -3.51 10.45 -2.39
N ALA A 103 -4.48 9.73 -2.96
CA ALA A 103 -5.51 9.02 -2.21
C ALA A 103 -4.92 7.95 -1.26
N LEU A 104 -3.91 7.20 -1.72
CA LEU A 104 -3.20 6.22 -0.87
C LEU A 104 -2.49 6.91 0.30
N LEU A 105 -1.72 7.98 0.02
CA LEU A 105 -0.99 8.72 1.05
C LEU A 105 -1.93 9.35 2.08
N LEU A 106 -3.01 9.98 1.63
CA LEU A 106 -4.07 10.52 2.49
C LEU A 106 -4.75 9.42 3.31
N GLY A 107 -5.04 8.27 2.69
CA GLY A 107 -5.61 7.11 3.37
C GLY A 107 -4.70 6.57 4.48
N ILE A 108 -3.40 6.45 4.21
CA ILE A 108 -2.40 6.03 5.20
C ILE A 108 -2.35 7.02 6.37
N TYR A 109 -2.30 8.32 6.08
CA TYR A 109 -2.27 9.37 7.09
C TYR A 109 -3.52 9.37 7.97
N ASN A 110 -4.70 9.25 7.37
CA ASN A 110 -5.97 9.24 8.09
C ASN A 110 -6.08 8.05 9.04
N LEU A 111 -5.73 6.85 8.57
CA LEU A 111 -5.76 5.63 9.40
C LEU A 111 -4.71 5.68 10.51
N TYR A 112 -3.51 6.20 10.24
CA TYR A 112 -2.48 6.39 11.26
C TYR A 112 -2.95 7.36 12.35
N THR A 113 -3.50 8.51 11.95
CA THR A 113 -3.98 9.54 12.89
C THR A 113 -5.15 9.02 13.72
N LEU A 114 -6.14 8.41 13.09
CA LEU A 114 -7.31 7.84 13.76
C LEU A 114 -6.90 6.78 14.78
N ARG A 115 -5.97 5.90 14.43
CA ARG A 115 -5.46 4.87 15.34
C ARG A 115 -4.79 5.47 16.57
N ASN A 116 -3.91 6.45 16.39
CA ASN A 116 -3.25 7.12 17.51
C ASN A 116 -4.25 7.89 18.40
N GLN A 117 -5.29 8.47 17.80
CA GLN A 117 -6.36 9.12 18.57
C GLN A 117 -7.13 8.12 19.42
N LEU A 118 -7.48 6.95 18.88
CA LEU A 118 -8.13 5.87 19.63
C LEU A 118 -7.26 5.34 20.77
N GLU A 119 -5.97 5.05 20.50
CA GLU A 119 -5.02 4.61 21.53
C GLU A 119 -4.87 5.66 22.64
N SER A 120 -4.82 6.96 22.28
CA SER A 120 -4.78 8.05 23.26
C SER A 120 -6.07 8.21 24.08
N PHE A 121 -7.23 7.85 23.51
CA PHE A 121 -8.52 7.88 24.19
C PHE A 121 -8.67 6.70 25.16
N GLU A 122 -8.29 5.49 24.74
CA GLU A 122 -8.25 4.32 25.61
C GLU A 122 -7.31 4.54 26.80
N GLN A 123 -6.11 5.08 26.56
CA GLN A 123 -5.14 5.33 27.62
C GLN A 123 -5.61 6.40 28.63
N LYS A 124 -6.42 7.37 28.19
CA LYS A 124 -7.04 8.36 29.09
C LYS A 124 -8.19 7.79 29.92
N ASN A 125 -8.95 6.84 29.38
CA ASN A 125 -10.09 6.24 30.09
C ASN A 125 -9.70 5.11 31.06
N PHE A 126 -8.53 4.49 30.88
CA PHE A 126 -8.00 3.50 31.83
C PHE A 126 -7.30 4.09 33.08
N ILE A 127 -7.19 5.43 33.18
CA ILE A 127 -6.63 6.11 34.38
C ILE A 127 -7.74 6.52 35.37
N ILE A 128 -9.00 6.14 35.12
CA ILE A 128 -10.12 6.39 36.04
C ILE A 128 -10.76 5.06 36.48
N TYR A 129 -10.01 4.20 37.16
CA TYR A 129 -10.54 3.18 38.08
C TYR A 129 -9.51 2.89 39.18
#